data_AF-A0A087HS29-F1
#
_entry.id   AF-A0A087HS29-F1
#
_cell.length_a   1.000
_cell.length_b   1.000
_cell.length_c   1.000
_cell.angle_alpha   90.00
_cell.angle_beta   90.00
_cell.angle_gamma   90.00
#
_symmetry.space_group_name_H-M   'P 1'
#
loop_
_entity.id
_entity.type
_entity.pdbx_description
1 polymer ?
#
loop_
_entity_poly.entity_id
_entity_poly.type
_entity_poly.pdbx_seq_one_letter_code
_entity_poly.pdbx_strand_id
1 'polypeptide(L)'
;MPMQKQLLLRHGTFFLNQVTRHCSICEACGICYNGFNYTESGRGIDVRCASISEPFVHQSHPHPLFYTTPKGVCSACNKENNYVVKCVEDNCGYILDFKCALLPYEVKHRVDDHFLSLCYGENASGKYQSVGLFLVPEFVNVEEEQELLAVVDTRPWIGLAKWRVQHYGYEFCYGTRNVDTKKKLGELPSFVSTILERISLFPNLGNDPASLSLDQLTVNEYPSGVGLSPHIDTHSAFEDCIFSLSLAGPCIMEFRRYSVSTWKVASTTDAEKSSNSSCIKKALYLPPRSMLLLSGEARYAWNHYIPHHKIDKVKEKVIRRSPRRVSFTLRKVRNHPCRCE
;
A
#
# COMPACT_ATOMS: atom_id res chain seq x y z
N MET A 1 34.37 -1.74 15.35
CA MET A 1 33.48 -2.35 16.36
C MET A 1 34.31 -2.61 17.62
N PRO A 2 33.79 -2.32 18.83
CA PRO A 2 34.57 -2.54 20.05
C PRO A 2 34.85 -4.03 20.25
N MET A 3 36.07 -4.38 20.67
CA MET A 3 36.45 -5.79 20.87
C MET A 3 35.64 -6.47 21.99
N GLN A 4 35.19 -5.69 22.97
CA GLN A 4 34.33 -6.13 24.07
C GLN A 4 33.09 -5.24 24.11
N LYS A 5 31.92 -5.84 24.36
CA LYS A 5 30.67 -5.11 24.51
C LYS A 5 29.79 -5.76 25.57
N GLN A 6 29.25 -4.95 26.49
CA GLN A 6 28.11 -5.35 27.30
C GLN A 6 26.85 -5.18 26.45
N LEU A 7 26.09 -6.26 26.28
CA LEU A 7 24.86 -6.25 25.49
C LEU A 7 23.66 -6.11 26.42
N LEU A 8 22.63 -5.40 25.97
CA LEU A 8 21.36 -5.25 26.70
C LEU A 8 20.68 -6.60 27.02
N LEU A 9 20.99 -7.61 26.20
CA LEU A 9 20.36 -8.92 26.21
C LEU A 9 20.76 -9.77 27.43
N ARG A 10 21.95 -9.56 28.01
CA ARG A 10 22.48 -10.30 29.17
C ARG A 10 23.55 -9.51 29.93
N HIS A 11 23.61 -9.72 31.24
CA HIS A 11 24.75 -9.33 32.06
C HIS A 11 25.93 -10.25 31.76
N GLY A 12 26.90 -9.75 30.99
CA GLY A 12 28.00 -10.52 30.47
C GLY A 12 28.89 -9.67 29.56
N THR A 13 30.17 -10.05 29.44
CA THR A 13 31.11 -9.38 28.53
C THR A 13 31.23 -10.21 27.28
N PHE A 14 30.66 -9.72 26.18
CA PHE A 14 30.75 -10.41 24.91
C PHE A 14 31.99 -9.99 24.15
N PHE A 15 32.61 -10.96 23.47
CA PHE A 15 33.81 -10.74 22.67
C PHE A 15 33.47 -10.77 21.18
N LEU A 16 34.02 -9.81 20.44
CA LEU A 16 33.89 -9.75 18.99
C LEU A 16 34.71 -10.89 18.35
N ASN A 17 34.05 -11.70 17.54
CA ASN A 17 34.68 -12.80 16.82
C ASN A 17 34.34 -12.73 15.33
N GLN A 18 35.25 -13.22 14.48
CA GLN A 18 34.97 -13.48 13.08
C GLN A 18 34.39 -14.88 12.94
N VAL A 19 33.28 -15.00 12.20
CA VAL A 19 32.62 -16.27 11.97
C VAL A 19 33.36 -17.03 10.88
N THR A 20 33.89 -18.20 11.20
CA THR A 20 34.61 -19.07 10.24
C THR A 20 33.71 -20.08 9.54
N ARG A 21 32.44 -20.18 9.95
CA ARG A 21 31.43 -21.08 9.36
C ARG A 21 30.66 -20.36 8.24
N HIS A 22 30.24 -21.11 7.21
CA HIS A 22 29.48 -20.57 6.08
C HIS A 22 28.15 -19.88 6.48
N CYS A 23 27.56 -20.23 7.63
CA CYS A 23 26.36 -19.61 8.19
C CYS A 23 26.25 -19.91 9.69
N SER A 24 25.99 -18.89 10.51
CA SER A 24 25.65 -19.01 11.94
C SER A 24 24.32 -18.30 12.22
N ILE A 25 23.51 -18.80 13.16
CA ILE A 25 22.19 -18.22 13.48
C ILE A 25 22.31 -17.29 14.68
N CYS A 26 21.71 -16.10 14.58
CA CYS A 26 21.69 -15.15 15.68
C CYS A 26 20.66 -15.58 16.72
N GLU A 27 21.07 -15.69 17.99
CA GLU A 27 20.16 -16.02 19.08
C GLU A 27 19.01 -15.00 19.20
N ALA A 28 19.30 -13.71 18.98
CA ALA A 28 18.33 -12.63 19.17
C ALA A 28 17.25 -12.56 18.08
N CYS A 29 17.62 -12.69 16.80
CA CYS A 29 16.68 -12.48 15.68
C CYS A 29 16.41 -13.74 14.84
N GLY A 30 17.14 -14.84 15.07
CA GLY A 30 17.04 -16.07 14.30
C GLY A 30 17.50 -15.97 12.84
N ILE A 31 18.11 -14.85 12.42
CA ILE A 31 18.63 -14.67 11.05
C ILE A 31 20.07 -15.23 10.96
N CYS A 32 20.38 -15.85 9.81
CA CYS A 32 21.73 -16.29 9.48
C CYS A 32 22.68 -15.11 9.22
N TYR A 33 23.91 -15.22 9.70
CA TYR A 33 25.02 -14.29 9.45
C TYR A 33 26.33 -15.06 9.21
N ASN A 34 27.25 -14.42 8.49
CA ASN A 34 28.56 -14.98 8.13
C ASN A 34 29.72 -13.99 8.33
N GLY A 35 29.45 -12.84 8.96
CA GLY A 35 30.44 -11.80 9.22
C GLY A 35 31.02 -11.90 10.63
N PHE A 36 30.71 -10.90 11.46
CA PHE A 36 31.16 -10.83 12.84
C PHE A 36 30.01 -11.10 13.81
N ASN A 37 30.34 -11.61 14.99
CA ASN A 37 29.40 -11.74 16.09
C ASN A 37 30.05 -11.41 17.43
N TYR A 38 29.18 -11.17 18.40
CA TYR A 38 29.52 -11.14 19.80
C TYR A 38 29.18 -12.51 20.39
N THR A 39 30.17 -13.19 20.99
CA THR A 39 29.93 -14.49 21.64
C THR A 39 30.21 -14.45 23.13
N GLU A 40 29.38 -15.17 23.87
CA GLU A 40 29.57 -15.49 25.28
C GLU A 40 29.04 -16.91 25.51
N SER A 41 29.83 -17.78 26.13
CA SER A 41 29.45 -19.16 26.48
C SER A 41 28.81 -19.98 25.34
N GLY A 42 29.33 -19.84 24.11
CA GLY A 42 28.90 -20.60 22.95
C GLY A 42 27.64 -20.07 22.25
N ARG A 43 27.06 -18.96 22.72
CA ARG A 43 25.93 -18.29 22.07
C ARG A 43 26.40 -17.07 21.31
N GLY A 44 25.90 -16.90 20.08
CA GLY A 44 26.37 -15.86 19.16
C GLY A 44 25.27 -14.87 18.79
N ILE A 45 25.57 -13.59 18.96
CA ILE A 45 24.70 -12.47 18.59
C ILE A 45 25.34 -11.71 17.44
N ASP A 46 24.62 -11.63 16.32
CA ASP A 46 25.04 -10.83 15.17
C ASP A 46 25.31 -9.38 15.62
N VAL A 47 26.39 -8.79 15.12
CA VAL A 47 26.77 -7.39 15.41
C VAL A 47 25.64 -6.40 15.17
N ARG A 48 24.71 -6.66 14.25
CA ARG A 48 23.50 -5.86 13.99
C ARG A 48 22.53 -5.89 15.17
N CYS A 49 22.20 -7.09 15.69
CA CYS A 49 21.40 -7.22 16.91
C CYS A 49 22.12 -6.63 18.12
N ALA A 50 23.42 -6.85 18.22
CA ALA A 50 24.24 -6.28 19.26
C ALA A 50 24.33 -4.75 19.20
N SER A 51 24.03 -4.12 18.05
CA SER A 51 24.08 -2.67 17.86
C SER A 51 22.81 -1.95 18.34
N ILE A 52 21.74 -2.68 18.66
CA ILE A 52 20.57 -2.09 19.32
C ILE A 52 21.01 -1.56 20.69
N SER A 53 20.71 -0.29 20.94
CA SER A 53 21.00 0.44 22.17
C SER A 53 19.72 1.04 22.74
N GLU A 54 19.71 1.31 24.04
CA GLU A 54 18.60 2.03 24.68
C GLU A 54 18.93 3.52 24.83
N PRO A 55 17.97 4.42 24.56
CA PRO A 55 16.66 4.15 23.94
C PRO A 55 16.80 3.72 22.48
N PHE A 56 16.01 2.73 22.05
CA PHE A 56 15.96 2.31 20.66
C PHE A 56 14.90 3.11 19.90
N VAL A 57 15.35 4.06 19.10
CA VAL A 57 14.45 4.89 18.27
C VAL A 57 14.26 4.19 16.92
N HIS A 58 13.01 3.81 16.62
CA HIS A 58 12.65 3.17 15.36
C HIS A 58 11.61 3.99 14.62
N GLN A 59 11.85 4.30 13.35
CA GLN A 59 11.05 5.28 12.60
C GLN A 59 9.60 4.86 12.36
N SER A 60 9.27 3.57 12.55
CA SER A 60 7.88 3.10 12.48
C SER A 60 7.03 3.47 13.71
N HIS A 61 7.61 4.09 14.75
CA HIS A 61 6.92 4.43 15.99
C HIS A 61 7.46 5.74 16.59
N PRO A 62 6.61 6.69 17.06
CA PRO A 62 7.06 8.01 17.52
C PRO A 62 7.80 7.98 18.86
N HIS A 63 7.60 6.95 19.67
CA HIS A 63 8.19 6.83 21.01
C HIS A 63 9.45 5.94 21.01
N PRO A 64 10.42 6.22 21.89
CA PRO A 64 11.56 5.34 22.09
C PRO A 64 11.12 3.97 22.62
N LEU A 65 11.76 2.92 22.12
CA LEU A 65 11.54 1.56 22.56
C LEU A 65 12.66 1.12 23.50
N PHE A 66 12.30 0.33 24.50
CA PHE A 66 13.23 -0.20 25.50
C PHE A 66 13.14 -1.72 25.52
N TYR A 67 14.28 -2.38 25.72
CA TYR A 67 14.32 -3.80 25.91
C TYR A 67 13.65 -4.13 27.25
N THR A 68 12.51 -4.82 27.19
CA THR A 68 11.79 -5.26 28.37
C THR A 68 11.61 -6.77 28.30
N THR A 69 12.14 -7.47 29.29
CA THR A 69 12.02 -8.92 29.40
C THR A 69 10.58 -9.32 29.79
N PRO A 70 10.08 -10.52 29.44
CA PRO A 70 10.79 -11.63 28.78
C PRO A 70 10.23 -12.07 27.41
N LYS A 71 9.04 -11.62 26.97
CA LYS A 71 8.41 -11.99 25.69
C LYS A 71 7.43 -10.92 25.21
N GLY A 72 7.13 -10.90 23.92
CA GLY A 72 6.08 -10.05 23.35
C GLY A 72 5.69 -10.47 21.93
N VAL A 73 4.47 -10.13 21.54
CA VAL A 73 3.99 -10.29 20.17
C VAL A 73 4.43 -9.08 19.36
N CYS A 74 5.23 -9.31 18.32
CA CYS A 74 5.76 -8.27 17.47
C CYS A 74 4.64 -7.62 16.64
N SER A 75 4.47 -6.30 16.75
CA SER A 75 3.49 -5.50 15.99
C SER A 75 3.73 -5.53 14.47
N ALA A 76 4.91 -5.98 14.03
CA ALA A 76 5.29 -6.08 12.62
C ALA A 76 4.91 -7.42 11.98
N CYS A 77 5.40 -8.51 12.55
CA CYS A 77 5.27 -9.84 11.97
C CYS A 77 4.17 -10.68 12.63
N ASN A 78 3.56 -10.16 13.70
CA ASN A 78 2.56 -10.81 14.54
C ASN A 78 3.02 -12.16 15.12
N LYS A 79 4.34 -12.33 15.33
CA LYS A 79 4.93 -13.51 15.97
C LYS A 79 5.38 -13.18 17.37
N GLU A 80 5.19 -14.14 18.27
CA GLU A 80 5.76 -14.06 19.61
C GLU A 80 7.27 -14.29 19.55
N ASN A 81 8.03 -13.47 20.27
CA ASN A 81 9.48 -13.57 20.33
C ASN A 81 10.00 -13.28 21.75
N ASN A 82 11.15 -13.87 22.09
CA ASN A 82 11.82 -13.69 23.38
C ASN A 82 12.64 -12.40 23.43
N TYR A 83 13.05 -11.88 22.26
CA TYR A 83 13.87 -10.69 22.14
C TYR A 83 13.07 -9.59 21.45
N VAL A 84 12.55 -8.67 22.27
CA VAL A 84 11.68 -7.59 21.82
C VAL A 84 12.08 -6.27 22.47
N VAL A 85 11.83 -5.17 21.77
CA VAL A 85 11.85 -3.81 22.29
C VAL A 85 10.41 -3.30 22.35
N LYS A 86 10.04 -2.62 23.44
CA LYS A 86 8.67 -2.17 23.70
C LYS A 86 8.62 -0.68 23.99
N CYS A 87 7.54 -0.04 23.57
CA CYS A 87 7.22 1.31 24.01
C CYS A 87 6.78 1.26 25.48
N VAL A 88 7.32 2.17 26.29
CA VAL A 88 6.99 2.29 27.73
C VAL A 88 5.97 3.39 28.02
N GLU A 89 5.53 4.12 27.00
CA GLU A 89 4.47 5.12 27.13
C GLU A 89 3.13 4.46 27.47
N ASP A 90 2.38 5.10 28.36
CA ASP A 90 1.08 4.61 28.84
C ASP A 90 0.12 4.35 27.67
N ASN A 91 -0.56 3.20 27.71
CA ASN A 91 -1.54 2.75 26.71
C ASN A 91 -1.01 2.58 25.27
N CYS A 92 0.31 2.57 25.03
CA CYS A 92 0.84 2.42 23.69
C CYS A 92 0.85 0.95 23.20
N GLY A 93 1.39 0.03 24.02
CA GLY A 93 1.42 -1.40 23.71
C GLY A 93 2.24 -1.80 22.47
N TYR A 94 3.02 -0.89 21.88
CA TYR A 94 3.81 -1.15 20.68
C TYR A 94 5.05 -2.01 20.99
N ILE A 95 5.24 -3.10 20.25
CA ILE A 95 6.29 -4.10 20.48
C ILE A 95 6.95 -4.46 19.15
N LEU A 96 8.27 -4.52 19.10
CA LEU A 96 9.01 -4.95 17.92
C LEU A 96 10.02 -6.03 18.29
N ASP A 97 10.03 -7.15 17.56
CA ASP A 97 11.08 -8.15 17.70
C ASP A 97 12.40 -7.66 17.06
N PHE A 98 13.51 -8.27 17.46
CA PHE A 98 14.84 -7.89 16.97
C PHE A 98 15.01 -8.13 15.46
N LYS A 99 14.24 -9.03 14.86
CA LYS A 99 14.30 -9.28 13.42
C LYS A 99 13.68 -8.11 12.66
N CYS A 100 12.50 -7.66 13.06
CA CYS A 100 11.77 -6.56 12.47
C CYS A 100 12.40 -5.21 12.80
N ALA A 101 12.99 -5.04 13.98
CA ALA A 101 13.72 -3.84 14.38
C ALA A 101 14.96 -3.55 13.52
N LEU A 102 15.52 -4.58 12.88
CA LEU A 102 16.71 -4.46 12.02
C LEU A 102 16.37 -4.45 10.54
N LEU A 103 15.08 -4.53 10.18
CA LEU A 103 14.71 -4.37 8.80
C LEU A 103 14.97 -2.89 8.41
N PRO A 104 15.63 -2.64 7.28
CA PRO A 104 15.92 -1.29 6.82
C PRO A 104 14.61 -0.51 6.70
N TYR A 105 14.43 0.51 7.56
CA TYR A 105 13.23 1.34 7.58
C TYR A 105 12.86 1.82 6.19
N GLU A 106 13.86 2.16 5.38
CA GLU A 106 13.72 2.63 4.01
C GLU A 106 14.53 1.72 3.07
N VAL A 107 13.85 0.97 2.19
CA VAL A 107 14.51 0.15 1.16
C VAL A 107 14.41 0.86 -0.18
N LYS A 108 15.55 1.16 -0.78
CA LYS A 108 15.60 1.58 -2.18
C LYS A 108 15.59 0.33 -3.05
N HIS A 109 14.42 0.00 -3.57
CA HIS A 109 14.32 -1.03 -4.60
C HIS A 109 14.89 -0.49 -5.91
N ARG A 110 15.50 -1.35 -6.74
CA ARG A 110 16.27 -0.94 -7.94
C ARG A 110 15.44 -0.16 -8.97
N VAL A 111 14.12 -0.30 -8.91
CA VAL A 111 13.17 0.35 -9.83
C VAL A 111 12.40 1.52 -9.20
N ASP A 112 12.62 1.82 -7.91
CA ASP A 112 11.94 2.91 -7.21
C ASP A 112 12.87 4.13 -7.05
N ASP A 113 12.36 5.31 -7.43
CA ASP A 113 13.03 6.60 -7.24
C ASP A 113 12.95 7.10 -5.78
N HIS A 114 12.11 6.48 -4.96
CA HIS A 114 11.87 6.81 -3.56
C HIS A 114 12.08 5.58 -2.69
N PHE A 115 12.47 5.78 -1.45
CA PHE A 115 12.65 4.69 -0.50
C PHE A 115 11.29 4.14 -0.04
N LEU A 116 11.15 2.81 -0.02
CA LEU A 116 9.99 2.11 0.54
C LEU A 116 10.11 2.10 2.05
N SER A 117 9.13 2.68 2.76
CA SER A 117 9.15 2.75 4.23
C SER A 117 8.39 1.60 4.90
N LEU A 118 8.98 0.96 5.91
CA LEU A 118 8.37 -0.11 6.71
C LEU A 118 7.37 0.45 7.72
N CYS A 119 6.12 -0.06 7.69
CA CYS A 119 5.05 0.28 8.63
C CYS A 119 4.52 -0.97 9.35
N TYR A 120 4.21 -0.88 10.64
CA TYR A 120 3.84 -2.01 11.51
C TYR A 120 2.69 -1.65 12.48
N GLY A 121 1.74 -2.58 12.70
CA GLY A 121 0.75 -2.55 13.79
C GLY A 121 -0.42 -1.55 13.71
N GLU A 122 -1.42 -1.74 14.58
CA GLU A 122 -2.74 -1.06 14.59
C GLU A 122 -2.72 0.43 14.99
N ASN A 123 -1.58 0.98 15.45
CA ASN A 123 -1.41 2.40 15.78
C ASN A 123 -0.22 3.01 15.01
N ALA A 124 -0.28 2.92 13.69
CA ALA A 124 0.66 3.56 12.79
C ALA A 124 0.49 5.10 12.77
N SER A 125 1.13 5.80 13.71
CA SER A 125 1.26 7.26 13.67
C SER A 125 2.47 7.75 12.84
N GLY A 126 2.97 6.90 11.94
CA GLY A 126 3.68 7.29 10.73
C GLY A 126 2.66 7.33 9.58
N LYS A 127 2.42 8.52 9.01
CA LYS A 127 1.51 8.73 7.88
C LYS A 127 1.86 7.75 6.76
N TYR A 128 1.12 6.65 6.62
CA TYR A 128 0.59 6.02 5.40
C TYR A 128 0.01 4.61 5.69
N GLN A 129 -0.66 4.42 6.84
CA GLN A 129 -1.53 3.26 7.07
C GLN A 129 -2.85 3.61 7.81
N SER A 130 -3.57 4.67 7.45
CA SER A 130 -4.80 5.02 8.19
C SER A 130 -6.06 5.29 7.35
N VAL A 131 -6.18 4.71 6.16
CA VAL A 131 -7.39 4.92 5.34
C VAL A 131 -7.81 3.71 4.48
N GLY A 132 -7.07 2.60 4.41
CA GLY A 132 -7.37 1.52 3.45
C GLY A 132 -6.89 1.82 2.01
N LEU A 133 -5.67 2.36 1.90
CA LEU A 133 -4.92 2.45 0.64
C LEU A 133 -3.69 1.55 0.74
N PHE A 134 -3.44 0.74 -0.28
CA PHE A 134 -2.24 -0.08 -0.36
C PHE A 134 -1.72 -0.15 -1.79
N LEU A 135 -0.43 0.17 -2.00
CA LEU A 135 0.19 0.22 -3.33
C LEU A 135 1.30 -0.84 -3.42
N VAL A 136 1.22 -1.68 -4.44
CA VAL A 136 2.25 -2.68 -4.77
C VAL A 136 2.95 -2.27 -6.06
N PRO A 137 4.22 -1.80 -6.01
CA PRO A 137 5.02 -1.55 -7.21
C PRO A 137 5.41 -2.86 -7.89
N GLU A 138 5.68 -2.81 -9.20
CA GLU A 138 6.08 -3.98 -10.01
C GLU A 138 5.19 -5.22 -9.78
N PHE A 139 3.88 -4.99 -9.65
CA PHE A 139 2.86 -6.03 -9.53
C PHE A 139 2.80 -6.92 -10.77
N VAL A 140 3.13 -6.34 -11.93
CA VAL A 140 3.42 -7.06 -13.17
C VAL A 140 4.85 -6.73 -13.61
N ASN A 141 5.47 -7.63 -14.36
CA ASN A 141 6.75 -7.33 -15.01
C ASN A 141 6.54 -6.59 -16.34
N VAL A 142 7.64 -6.28 -17.04
CA VAL A 142 7.62 -5.51 -18.29
C VAL A 142 6.97 -6.30 -19.43
N GLU A 143 7.24 -7.60 -19.49
CA GLU A 143 6.71 -8.51 -20.51
C GLU A 143 5.19 -8.66 -20.37
N GLU A 144 4.70 -8.86 -19.14
CA GLU A 144 3.28 -8.92 -18.81
C GLU A 144 2.58 -7.60 -19.12
N GLU A 145 3.18 -6.46 -18.79
CA GLU A 145 2.64 -5.14 -19.18
C GLU A 145 2.46 -5.04 -20.70
N GLN A 146 3.45 -5.48 -21.48
CA GLN A 146 3.39 -5.47 -22.95
C GLN A 146 2.29 -6.39 -23.48
N GLU A 147 2.17 -7.60 -22.94
CA GLU A 147 1.13 -8.56 -23.32
C GLU A 147 -0.28 -8.03 -23.02
N LEU A 148 -0.49 -7.49 -21.81
CA LEU A 148 -1.78 -6.89 -21.42
C LEU A 148 -2.15 -5.73 -22.34
N LEU A 149 -1.20 -4.84 -22.65
CA LEU A 149 -1.41 -3.71 -23.55
C LEU A 149 -1.72 -4.16 -24.98
N ALA A 150 -0.97 -5.13 -25.51
CA ALA A 150 -1.19 -5.68 -26.85
C ALA A 150 -2.59 -6.30 -26.97
N VAL A 151 -3.03 -7.07 -25.96
CA VAL A 151 -4.37 -7.67 -25.96
C VAL A 151 -5.46 -6.61 -25.97
N VAL A 152 -5.39 -5.59 -25.09
CA VAL A 152 -6.44 -4.56 -25.08
C VAL A 152 -6.44 -3.68 -26.33
N ASP A 153 -5.28 -3.48 -26.97
CA ASP A 153 -5.20 -2.70 -28.21
C ASP A 153 -5.90 -3.37 -29.39
N THR A 154 -5.97 -4.71 -29.40
CA THR A 154 -6.70 -5.46 -30.44
C THR A 154 -8.22 -5.50 -30.22
N ARG A 155 -8.70 -5.05 -29.06
CA ARG A 155 -10.12 -5.14 -28.67
C ARG A 155 -10.87 -3.83 -28.94
N PRO A 156 -12.19 -3.89 -29.20
CA PRO A 156 -12.98 -2.70 -29.47
C PRO A 156 -13.03 -1.77 -28.25
N TRP A 157 -12.96 -0.47 -28.50
CA TRP A 157 -13.01 0.56 -27.48
C TRP A 157 -14.33 1.33 -27.53
N ILE A 158 -14.88 1.63 -26.35
CA ILE A 158 -16.01 2.54 -26.20
C ILE A 158 -15.43 3.95 -25.96
N GLY A 159 -15.69 4.87 -26.88
CA GLY A 159 -15.29 6.27 -26.74
C GLY A 159 -16.19 7.02 -25.76
N LEU A 160 -15.59 7.67 -24.77
CA LEU A 160 -16.25 8.69 -23.94
C LEU A 160 -15.77 10.07 -24.35
N ALA A 161 -16.35 11.12 -23.76
CA ALA A 161 -16.07 12.51 -24.15
C ALA A 161 -14.59 12.92 -24.13
N LYS A 162 -13.76 12.30 -23.27
CA LYS A 162 -12.34 12.68 -23.08
C LYS A 162 -11.35 11.51 -23.11
N TRP A 163 -11.81 10.28 -22.95
CA TRP A 163 -10.99 9.08 -22.89
C TRP A 163 -11.79 7.89 -23.44
N ARG A 164 -11.15 6.72 -23.55
CA ARG A 164 -11.83 5.51 -24.02
C ARG A 164 -11.74 4.38 -23.01
N VAL A 165 -12.71 3.48 -23.05
CA VAL A 165 -12.86 2.40 -22.08
C VAL A 165 -13.20 1.06 -22.73
N GLN A 166 -12.92 -0.03 -22.00
CA GLN A 166 -13.46 -1.37 -22.26
C GLN A 166 -14.05 -1.92 -20.96
N HIS A 167 -15.13 -2.68 -21.06
CA HIS A 167 -15.80 -3.31 -19.92
C HIS A 167 -15.84 -4.83 -20.09
N TYR A 168 -15.60 -5.54 -19.00
CA TYR A 168 -15.69 -6.99 -18.92
C TYR A 168 -16.40 -7.39 -17.64
N GLY A 169 -17.10 -8.53 -17.67
CA GLY A 169 -17.98 -8.91 -16.57
C GLY A 169 -19.31 -8.16 -16.67
N TYR A 170 -19.30 -6.89 -16.28
CA TYR A 170 -20.47 -6.00 -16.32
C TYR A 170 -20.10 -4.67 -16.97
N GLU A 171 -21.04 -4.09 -17.70
CA GLU A 171 -20.91 -2.73 -18.23
C GLU A 171 -21.07 -1.71 -17.10
N PHE A 172 -20.19 -0.70 -17.06
CA PHE A 172 -20.37 0.44 -16.14
C PHE A 172 -21.18 1.54 -16.82
N CYS A 173 -22.38 1.79 -16.31
CA CYS A 173 -23.31 2.78 -16.84
C CYS A 173 -22.98 4.18 -16.29
N TYR A 174 -22.30 5.01 -17.09
CA TYR A 174 -21.85 6.36 -16.67
C TYR A 174 -22.99 7.33 -16.31
N GLY A 175 -24.17 7.18 -16.92
CA GLY A 175 -25.33 8.04 -16.62
C GLY A 175 -25.89 7.83 -15.21
N THR A 176 -25.90 6.59 -14.73
CA THR A 176 -26.38 6.22 -13.38
C THR A 176 -25.23 6.01 -12.39
N ARG A 177 -23.98 6.00 -12.87
CA ARG A 177 -22.76 5.65 -12.14
C ARG A 177 -22.89 4.29 -11.44
N ASN A 178 -23.51 3.32 -12.10
CA ASN A 178 -23.80 2.01 -11.51
C ASN A 178 -23.63 0.90 -12.56
N VAL A 179 -23.87 -0.34 -12.15
CA VAL A 179 -23.92 -1.51 -13.02
C VAL A 179 -25.35 -2.06 -13.02
N ASP A 180 -25.80 -2.58 -14.16
CA ASP A 180 -27.04 -3.35 -14.24
C ASP A 180 -26.74 -4.81 -13.90
N THR A 181 -27.04 -5.22 -12.67
CA THR A 181 -26.77 -6.59 -12.17
C THR A 181 -27.54 -7.67 -12.94
N LYS A 182 -28.55 -7.29 -13.74
CA LYS A 182 -29.28 -8.22 -14.60
C LYS A 182 -28.60 -8.45 -15.96
N LYS A 183 -27.59 -7.64 -16.31
CA LYS A 183 -26.91 -7.69 -17.61
C LYS A 183 -25.41 -7.96 -17.45
N LYS A 184 -25.07 -9.24 -17.30
CA LYS A 184 -23.67 -9.70 -17.35
C LYS A 184 -23.22 -9.85 -18.81
N LEU A 185 -22.09 -9.24 -19.16
CA LEU A 185 -21.47 -9.29 -20.49
C LEU A 185 -20.73 -10.63 -20.75
N GLY A 186 -20.40 -11.36 -19.68
CA GLY A 186 -19.64 -12.61 -19.70
C GLY A 186 -18.76 -12.72 -18.46
N GLU A 187 -17.90 -13.74 -18.39
CA GLU A 187 -16.87 -13.83 -17.35
C GLU A 187 -15.71 -12.87 -17.62
N LEU A 188 -14.84 -12.69 -16.62
CA LEU A 188 -13.59 -11.97 -16.83
C LEU A 188 -12.70 -12.74 -17.82
N PRO A 189 -12.03 -12.03 -18.75
CA PRO A 189 -11.26 -12.65 -19.81
C PRO A 189 -9.96 -13.28 -19.28
N SER A 190 -9.51 -14.37 -19.90
CA SER A 190 -8.35 -15.15 -19.44
C SER A 190 -7.02 -14.37 -19.38
N PHE A 191 -6.88 -13.29 -20.15
CA PHE A 191 -5.66 -12.47 -20.12
C PHE A 191 -5.44 -11.75 -18.78
N VAL A 192 -6.46 -11.68 -17.90
CA VAL A 192 -6.31 -11.16 -16.53
C VAL A 192 -6.24 -12.25 -15.47
N SER A 193 -6.22 -13.54 -15.82
CA SER A 193 -6.21 -14.63 -14.83
C SER A 193 -5.02 -14.54 -13.88
N THR A 194 -3.81 -14.33 -14.39
CA THR A 194 -2.60 -14.16 -13.55
C THR A 194 -2.71 -12.97 -12.59
N ILE A 195 -3.38 -11.89 -13.03
CA ILE A 195 -3.63 -10.70 -12.19
C ILE A 195 -4.59 -11.06 -11.06
N LEU A 196 -5.66 -11.78 -11.36
CA LEU A 196 -6.64 -12.24 -10.37
C LEU A 196 -6.02 -13.21 -9.35
N GLU A 197 -5.17 -14.13 -9.81
CA GLU A 197 -4.41 -15.05 -8.94
C GLU A 197 -3.46 -14.30 -8.01
N ARG A 198 -2.74 -13.29 -8.51
CA ARG A 198 -1.89 -12.46 -7.64
C ARG A 198 -2.71 -11.62 -6.67
N ILE A 199 -3.89 -11.14 -7.08
CA ILE A 199 -4.80 -10.38 -6.22
C ILE A 199 -5.27 -11.24 -5.04
N SER A 200 -5.60 -12.53 -5.25
CA SER A 200 -6.05 -13.41 -4.17
C SER A 200 -4.98 -13.67 -3.10
N LEU A 201 -3.71 -13.39 -3.40
CA LEU A 201 -2.58 -13.48 -2.48
C LEU A 201 -2.33 -12.19 -1.67
N PHE A 202 -3.11 -11.12 -1.85
CA PHE A 202 -2.90 -9.87 -1.08
C PHE A 202 -3.10 -10.11 0.42
N PRO A 203 -2.13 -9.70 1.26
CA PRO A 203 -2.30 -9.77 2.70
C PRO A 203 -3.42 -8.82 3.13
N ASN A 204 -4.18 -9.22 4.16
CA ASN A 204 -5.28 -8.45 4.77
C ASN A 204 -6.60 -8.37 3.98
N LEU A 205 -6.79 -9.20 2.94
CA LEU A 205 -8.12 -9.57 2.46
C LEU A 205 -8.73 -10.51 3.52
N GLY A 206 -9.54 -9.96 4.42
CA GLY A 206 -9.94 -10.61 5.68
C GLY A 206 -10.34 -12.09 5.55
N ASN A 207 -9.80 -12.92 6.45
CA ASN A 207 -10.05 -14.33 6.81
C ASN A 207 -10.46 -15.40 5.78
N ASP A 208 -10.85 -15.08 4.54
CA ASP A 208 -11.12 -16.06 3.50
C ASP A 208 -10.66 -15.58 2.11
N PRO A 209 -9.41 -15.87 1.71
CA PRO A 209 -8.91 -15.60 0.36
C PRO A 209 -9.78 -16.22 -0.76
N ALA A 210 -10.59 -17.24 -0.45
CA ALA A 210 -11.52 -17.85 -1.41
C ALA A 210 -12.77 -16.99 -1.66
N SER A 211 -13.02 -15.93 -0.86
CA SER A 211 -14.22 -15.09 -1.00
C SER A 211 -14.05 -13.92 -1.98
N LEU A 212 -12.82 -13.54 -2.36
CA LEU A 212 -12.59 -12.40 -3.25
C LEU A 212 -12.79 -12.80 -4.73
N SER A 213 -14.06 -12.94 -5.11
CA SER A 213 -14.47 -13.22 -6.49
C SER A 213 -14.71 -11.91 -7.25
N LEU A 214 -13.66 -11.31 -7.81
CA LEU A 214 -13.81 -10.14 -8.69
C LEU A 214 -14.49 -10.55 -10.00
N ASP A 215 -15.52 -9.80 -10.40
CA ASP A 215 -16.37 -10.16 -11.53
C ASP A 215 -16.64 -8.99 -12.47
N GLN A 216 -15.99 -7.84 -12.25
CA GLN A 216 -16.02 -6.70 -13.16
C GLN A 216 -14.62 -6.16 -13.39
N LEU A 217 -14.31 -5.82 -14.65
CA LEU A 217 -13.13 -5.05 -15.04
C LEU A 217 -13.52 -3.86 -15.92
N THR A 218 -13.00 -2.68 -15.59
CA THR A 218 -12.96 -1.53 -16.51
C THR A 218 -11.52 -1.24 -16.89
N VAL A 219 -11.22 -1.31 -18.20
CA VAL A 219 -9.96 -0.81 -18.76
C VAL A 219 -10.17 0.63 -19.19
N ASN A 220 -9.36 1.56 -18.70
CA ASN A 220 -9.37 2.96 -19.10
C ASN A 220 -8.09 3.29 -19.84
N GLU A 221 -8.18 3.99 -20.97
CA GLU A 221 -7.02 4.62 -21.60
C GLU A 221 -7.18 6.13 -21.65
N TYR A 222 -6.22 6.82 -21.04
CA TYR A 222 -6.15 8.27 -20.96
C TYR A 222 -5.05 8.79 -21.90
N PRO A 223 -5.36 9.73 -22.80
CA PRO A 223 -4.35 10.50 -23.51
C PRO A 223 -3.71 11.54 -22.58
N SER A 224 -2.51 12.00 -22.93
CA SER A 224 -1.79 13.01 -22.12
C SER A 224 -2.60 14.28 -21.87
N GLY A 225 -2.66 14.70 -20.61
CA GLY A 225 -3.43 15.86 -20.16
C GLY A 225 -4.86 15.56 -19.75
N VAL A 226 -5.38 14.37 -20.07
CA VAL A 226 -6.68 13.92 -19.59
C VAL A 226 -6.52 13.25 -18.24
N GLY A 227 -7.30 13.73 -17.29
CA GLY A 227 -7.42 13.17 -15.95
C GLY A 227 -8.83 12.63 -15.71
N LEU A 228 -9.12 12.42 -14.43
CA LEU A 228 -10.37 11.86 -13.95
C LEU A 228 -10.87 12.78 -12.84
N SER A 229 -12.07 13.35 -12.99
CA SER A 229 -12.64 14.31 -12.04
C SER A 229 -12.84 13.70 -10.64
N PRO A 230 -12.84 14.50 -9.56
CA PRO A 230 -12.96 13.98 -8.20
C PRO A 230 -14.27 13.22 -8.02
N HIS A 231 -14.20 11.99 -7.54
CA HIS A 231 -15.38 11.17 -7.28
C HIS A 231 -15.08 10.05 -6.27
N ILE A 232 -16.15 9.43 -5.77
CA ILE A 232 -16.13 8.21 -4.98
C ILE A 232 -16.86 7.15 -5.81
N ASP A 233 -16.33 5.93 -5.87
CA ASP A 233 -16.99 4.81 -6.54
C ASP A 233 -18.32 4.49 -5.83
N THR A 234 -19.40 4.43 -6.60
CA THR A 234 -20.77 4.26 -6.10
C THR A 234 -20.85 3.11 -5.09
N HIS A 235 -21.32 3.42 -3.89
CA HIS A 235 -21.33 2.50 -2.75
C HIS A 235 -22.18 1.25 -3.02
N SER A 236 -23.28 1.42 -3.74
CA SER A 236 -24.22 0.35 -4.11
C SER A 236 -23.79 -0.46 -5.34
N ALA A 237 -22.83 0.01 -6.13
CA ALA A 237 -22.42 -0.67 -7.37
C ALA A 237 -21.39 -1.76 -7.10
N PHE A 238 -20.44 -1.48 -6.19
CA PHE A 238 -19.28 -2.34 -5.95
C PHE A 238 -19.06 -2.58 -4.47
N GLU A 239 -18.44 -3.71 -4.15
CA GLU A 239 -18.04 -4.07 -2.81
C GLU A 239 -16.88 -3.20 -2.28
N ASP A 240 -16.23 -3.64 -1.20
CA ASP A 240 -15.24 -2.85 -0.49
C ASP A 240 -13.92 -2.68 -1.26
N CYS A 241 -13.37 -3.77 -1.77
CA CYS A 241 -12.06 -3.76 -2.43
C CYS A 241 -12.17 -3.31 -3.89
N ILE A 242 -11.39 -2.27 -4.24
CA ILE A 242 -11.19 -1.79 -5.61
C ILE A 242 -9.71 -1.88 -5.93
N PHE A 243 -9.39 -2.65 -6.96
CA PHE A 243 -8.01 -2.84 -7.44
C PHE A 243 -7.79 -2.03 -8.71
N SER A 244 -6.71 -1.26 -8.78
CA SER A 244 -6.34 -0.44 -9.93
C SER A 244 -4.90 -0.71 -10.36
N LEU A 245 -4.71 -1.50 -11.41
CA LEU A 245 -3.42 -1.74 -12.04
C LEU A 245 -3.10 -0.58 -12.99
N SER A 246 -1.97 0.10 -12.80
CA SER A 246 -1.50 1.18 -13.67
C SER A 246 -0.50 0.65 -14.69
N LEU A 247 -0.65 0.99 -15.98
CA LEU A 247 0.19 0.54 -17.09
C LEU A 247 0.56 1.70 -18.03
N ALA A 248 1.62 1.52 -18.81
CA ALA A 248 2.20 2.41 -19.82
C ALA A 248 2.74 3.76 -19.30
N GLY A 249 2.00 4.48 -18.46
CA GLY A 249 2.36 5.82 -18.01
C GLY A 249 2.06 6.05 -16.53
N PRO A 250 2.97 6.72 -15.79
CA PRO A 250 2.70 7.08 -14.41
C PRO A 250 1.63 8.16 -14.31
N CYS A 251 1.06 8.31 -13.12
CA CYS A 251 0.28 9.50 -12.79
C CYS A 251 0.35 9.82 -11.29
N ILE A 252 -0.09 11.02 -10.93
CA ILE A 252 -0.45 11.35 -9.55
C ILE A 252 -1.95 11.26 -9.39
N MET A 253 -2.38 10.44 -8.44
CA MET A 253 -3.76 10.39 -7.96
C MET A 253 -3.86 11.21 -6.68
N GLU A 254 -4.78 12.17 -6.64
CA GLU A 254 -5.09 12.93 -5.44
C GLU A 254 -6.30 12.33 -4.73
N PHE A 255 -6.24 12.29 -3.40
CA PHE A 255 -7.32 11.92 -2.52
C PHE A 255 -7.76 13.15 -1.74
N ARG A 256 -9.06 13.42 -1.72
CA ARG A 256 -9.65 14.59 -1.08
C ARG A 256 -10.75 14.17 -0.11
N ARG A 257 -10.58 14.54 1.17
CA ARG A 257 -11.61 14.42 2.21
C ARG A 257 -12.06 15.81 2.64
N TYR A 258 -13.37 16.00 2.65
CA TYR A 258 -13.99 17.27 3.05
C TYR A 258 -14.48 17.12 4.50
N SER A 259 -14.23 18.12 5.35
CA SER A 259 -14.83 18.16 6.68
C SER A 259 -16.35 18.34 6.58
N VAL A 260 -17.08 17.68 7.48
CA VAL A 260 -18.55 17.49 7.40
C VAL A 260 -19.35 18.77 7.73
N SER A 261 -18.73 19.93 7.93
CA SER A 261 -19.45 21.14 8.39
C SER A 261 -20.22 21.92 7.32
N THR A 262 -20.30 21.49 6.06
CA THR A 262 -21.11 22.18 5.03
C THR A 262 -21.68 21.25 3.97
N TRP A 263 -22.38 20.19 4.35
CA TRP A 263 -23.40 19.59 3.46
C TRP A 263 -24.76 20.18 3.81
N LYS A 264 -24.90 21.51 3.65
CA LYS A 264 -26.23 22.07 3.45
C LYS A 264 -26.64 21.68 2.04
N VAL A 265 -27.76 20.96 1.95
CA VAL A 265 -28.50 20.67 0.73
C VAL A 265 -28.48 21.94 -0.12
N ALA A 266 -27.90 21.87 -1.31
CA ALA A 266 -27.92 22.95 -2.28
C ALA A 266 -29.37 23.12 -2.76
N SER A 267 -30.18 23.82 -1.97
CA SER A 267 -31.37 24.48 -2.45
C SER A 267 -30.91 25.63 -3.34
N THR A 268 -31.32 25.54 -4.60
CA THR A 268 -31.19 26.54 -5.66
C THR A 268 -31.37 27.96 -5.13
N THR A 269 -30.28 28.73 -5.11
CA THR A 269 -30.17 30.10 -5.69
C THR A 269 -28.79 30.66 -5.35
N ASP A 270 -28.13 31.11 -6.41
CA ASP A 270 -27.06 32.09 -6.48
C ASP A 270 -25.67 31.81 -5.91
N ALA A 271 -24.72 32.11 -6.79
CA ALA A 271 -23.31 31.93 -6.67
C ALA A 271 -22.71 32.96 -5.74
N GLU A 272 -22.31 32.54 -4.54
CA GLU A 272 -21.24 33.20 -3.82
C GLU A 272 -20.22 32.18 -3.33
N LYS A 273 -18.96 32.47 -3.66
CA LYS A 273 -17.76 31.71 -3.30
C LYS A 273 -17.63 31.61 -1.78
N SER A 274 -18.19 30.56 -1.17
CA SER A 274 -17.88 30.22 0.22
C SER A 274 -16.53 29.50 0.28
N SER A 275 -15.46 30.27 0.38
CA SER A 275 -14.13 29.82 0.78
C SER A 275 -14.16 29.25 2.20
N ASN A 276 -13.45 28.13 2.40
CA ASN A 276 -13.13 27.44 3.67
C ASN A 276 -13.93 26.18 4.04
N SER A 277 -14.22 25.29 3.08
CA SER A 277 -14.26 23.87 3.46
C SER A 277 -12.82 23.39 3.71
N SER A 278 -12.47 23.00 4.94
CA SER A 278 -11.16 22.41 5.23
C SER A 278 -11.06 21.05 4.54
N CYS A 279 -10.41 21.04 3.37
CA CYS A 279 -10.25 19.86 2.53
C CYS A 279 -8.87 19.26 2.78
N ILE A 280 -8.83 18.06 3.37
CA ILE A 280 -7.59 17.30 3.51
C ILE A 280 -7.26 16.70 2.15
N LYS A 281 -6.09 17.06 1.62
CA LYS A 281 -5.58 16.55 0.35
C LYS A 281 -4.38 15.65 0.60
N LYS A 282 -4.38 14.49 -0.04
CA LYS A 282 -3.24 13.58 -0.13
C LYS A 282 -2.98 13.30 -1.61
N ALA A 283 -1.73 13.07 -1.97
CA ALA A 283 -1.34 12.75 -3.34
C ALA A 283 -0.49 11.48 -3.32
N LEU A 284 -0.79 10.56 -4.24
CA LEU A 284 -0.11 9.30 -4.39
C LEU A 284 0.44 9.19 -5.82
N TYR A 285 1.73 8.92 -5.93
CA TYR A 285 2.35 8.60 -7.21
C TYR A 285 2.06 7.14 -7.57
N LEU A 286 1.50 6.91 -8.75
CA LEU A 286 1.20 5.60 -9.29
C LEU A 286 2.17 5.32 -10.45
N PRO A 287 3.26 4.56 -10.22
CA PRO A 287 4.15 4.16 -11.29
C PRO A 287 3.46 3.16 -12.25
N PRO A 288 3.94 2.99 -13.49
CA PRO A 288 3.55 1.87 -14.32
C PRO A 288 3.80 0.53 -13.59
N ARG A 289 3.08 -0.50 -14.01
CA ARG A 289 3.13 -1.86 -13.45
C ARG A 289 2.77 -1.98 -11.97
N SER A 290 2.17 -0.95 -11.36
CA SER A 290 1.78 -0.98 -9.95
C SER A 290 0.29 -1.26 -9.75
N MET A 291 -0.03 -1.99 -8.68
CA MET A 291 -1.41 -2.27 -8.26
C MET A 291 -1.75 -1.44 -7.03
N LEU A 292 -2.79 -0.61 -7.14
CA LEU A 292 -3.38 0.12 -6.02
C LEU A 292 -4.64 -0.60 -5.54
N LEU A 293 -4.72 -0.91 -4.25
CA LEU A 293 -5.94 -1.32 -3.55
C LEU A 293 -6.53 -0.11 -2.80
N LEU A 294 -7.81 0.15 -3.04
CA LEU A 294 -8.65 0.99 -2.19
C LEU A 294 -9.64 0.07 -1.45
N SER A 295 -9.71 0.21 -0.13
CA SER A 295 -10.64 -0.47 0.76
C SER A 295 -11.03 0.44 1.92
N GLY A 296 -12.07 0.08 2.67
CA GLY A 296 -12.52 0.81 3.84
C GLY A 296 -12.70 2.32 3.59
N GLU A 297 -12.17 3.14 4.49
CA GLU A 297 -12.36 4.59 4.46
C GLU A 297 -11.94 5.22 3.11
N ALA A 298 -10.88 4.75 2.45
CA ALA A 298 -10.35 5.35 1.25
C ALA A 298 -11.25 5.11 0.05
N ARG A 299 -11.96 3.97 0.06
CA ARG A 299 -12.96 3.62 -0.94
C ARG A 299 -14.30 4.31 -0.70
N TYR A 300 -14.69 4.60 0.55
CA TYR A 300 -16.02 5.15 0.87
C TYR A 300 -16.06 6.65 1.20
N ALA A 301 -14.97 7.23 1.70
CA ALA A 301 -14.97 8.59 2.26
C ALA A 301 -14.02 9.58 1.55
N TRP A 302 -13.15 9.09 0.69
CA TRP A 302 -12.17 9.93 -0.02
C TRP A 302 -12.49 10.01 -1.50
N ASN A 303 -12.65 11.23 -1.99
CA ASN A 303 -12.73 11.46 -3.42
C ASN A 303 -11.36 11.22 -4.04
N HIS A 304 -11.26 10.31 -5.01
CA HIS A 304 -10.06 10.11 -5.78
C HIS A 304 -10.15 10.85 -7.13
N TYR A 305 -9.02 11.39 -7.56
CA TYR A 305 -8.93 12.34 -8.66
C TYR A 305 -7.59 12.18 -9.39
N ILE A 306 -7.60 12.26 -10.71
CA ILE A 306 -6.38 12.40 -11.51
C ILE A 306 -6.43 13.79 -12.17
N PRO A 307 -5.47 14.69 -11.92
CA PRO A 307 -5.52 16.04 -12.48
C PRO A 307 -5.55 16.14 -14.00
N HIS A 308 -6.28 17.11 -14.55
CA HIS A 308 -6.29 17.43 -15.99
C HIS A 308 -5.10 18.31 -16.38
N HIS A 309 -3.89 17.76 -16.33
CA HIS A 309 -2.68 18.46 -16.80
C HIS A 309 -1.66 17.50 -17.41
N LYS A 310 -0.72 18.04 -18.18
CA LYS A 310 0.33 17.26 -18.85
C LYS A 310 1.59 17.11 -17.98
N ILE A 311 1.64 17.79 -16.85
CA ILE A 311 2.82 17.92 -16.01
C ILE A 311 2.40 17.87 -14.55
N ASP A 312 2.99 16.96 -13.79
CA ASP A 312 2.88 16.91 -12.34
C ASP A 312 4.09 17.63 -11.71
N LYS A 313 3.82 18.56 -10.77
CA LYS A 313 4.86 19.21 -9.96
C LYS A 313 4.93 18.53 -8.60
N VAL A 314 6.04 17.83 -8.33
CA VAL A 314 6.28 17.16 -7.05
C VAL A 314 7.49 17.81 -6.38
N LYS A 315 7.23 18.66 -5.39
CA LYS A 315 8.25 19.55 -4.82
C LYS A 315 8.90 20.38 -5.94
N GLU A 316 10.21 20.27 -6.12
CA GLU A 316 10.98 20.95 -7.17
C GLU A 316 11.11 20.14 -8.47
N LYS A 317 10.63 18.89 -8.50
CA LYS A 317 10.70 18.03 -9.70
C LYS A 317 9.46 18.17 -10.57
N VAL A 318 9.70 18.17 -11.87
CA VAL A 318 8.67 18.25 -12.92
C VAL A 318 8.58 16.90 -13.61
N ILE A 319 7.46 16.20 -13.40
CA ILE A 319 7.19 14.91 -14.05
C ILE A 319 6.25 15.17 -15.23
N ARG A 320 6.73 14.92 -16.45
CA ARG A 320 5.88 14.96 -17.64
C ARG A 320 5.07 13.68 -17.72
N ARG A 321 3.76 13.80 -17.94
CA ARG A 321 2.89 12.64 -18.13
C ARG A 321 3.16 11.99 -19.48
N SER A 322 3.19 10.67 -19.48
CA SER A 322 3.32 9.88 -20.71
C SER A 322 2.23 10.25 -21.73
N PRO A 323 2.50 10.08 -23.03
CA PRO A 323 1.51 10.25 -24.09
C PRO A 323 0.25 9.39 -23.87
N ARG A 324 0.44 8.23 -23.21
CA ARG A 324 -0.53 7.18 -22.98
C ARG A 324 -0.46 6.71 -21.54
N ARG A 325 -1.61 6.53 -20.89
CA ARG A 325 -1.76 5.81 -19.64
C ARG A 325 -2.93 4.84 -19.77
N VAL A 326 -2.72 3.60 -19.36
CA VAL A 326 -3.79 2.60 -19.27
C VAL A 326 -3.96 2.20 -17.82
N SER A 327 -5.19 1.95 -17.38
CA SER A 327 -5.43 1.35 -16.06
C SER A 327 -6.54 0.33 -16.08
N PHE A 328 -6.32 -0.79 -15.40
CA PHE A 328 -7.31 -1.85 -15.25
C PHE A 328 -7.89 -1.74 -13.84
N THR A 329 -9.19 -1.49 -13.75
CA THR A 329 -9.91 -1.37 -12.48
C THR A 329 -10.77 -2.60 -12.25
N LEU A 330 -10.34 -3.49 -11.36
CA LEU A 330 -11.03 -4.73 -11.00
C LEU A 330 -11.82 -4.56 -9.70
N ARG A 331 -13.06 -5.03 -9.73
CA ARG A 331 -14.06 -4.82 -8.67
C ARG A 331 -14.96 -6.04 -8.55
N LYS A 332 -15.58 -6.19 -7.39
CA LYS A 332 -16.72 -7.09 -7.19
C LYS A 332 -18.02 -6.30 -7.24
N VAL A 333 -18.93 -6.67 -8.13
CA VAL A 333 -20.28 -6.11 -8.20
C VAL A 333 -21.06 -6.47 -6.95
N ARG A 334 -21.69 -5.45 -6.34
CA ARG A 334 -22.47 -5.63 -5.12
C ARG A 334 -23.91 -6.03 -5.47
N ASN A 335 -24.36 -7.15 -4.92
CA ASN A 335 -25.72 -7.68 -5.12
C ASN A 335 -26.65 -7.49 -3.90
N HIS A 336 -26.21 -6.72 -2.92
CA HIS A 336 -26.95 -6.43 -1.68
C HIS A 336 -26.80 -4.95 -1.30
N PRO A 337 -27.62 -4.40 -0.38
CA PRO A 337 -27.47 -3.01 0.06
C PRO A 337 -26.06 -2.70 0.63
N CYS A 338 -25.59 -1.46 0.48
CA CYS A 338 -24.39 -1.00 1.20
C CYS A 338 -24.69 -0.96 2.70
N ARG A 339 -23.70 -1.35 3.51
CA ARG A 339 -23.74 -1.28 4.98
C ARG A 339 -22.62 -0.41 5.54
N CYS A 340 -22.15 0.53 4.72
CA CYS A 340 -21.17 1.53 5.08
C CYS A 340 -21.80 2.52 6.09
N GLU A 341 -21.10 2.78 7.20
CA GLU A 341 -21.50 3.74 8.25
C GLU A 341 -21.31 5.20 7.84
#